data_AF-A0A0W8BPA7-F1
#
_entry.id   AF-A0A0W8BPA7-F1
#
_cell.length_a   1.000
_cell.length_b   1.000
_cell.length_c   1.000
_cell.angle_alpha   90.00
_cell.angle_beta   90.00
_cell.angle_gamma   90.00
#
_symmetry.space_group_name_H-M   'P 1'
#
loop_
_entity.id
_entity.type
_entity.pdbx_description
1 polymer ?
#
loop_
_entity_poly.entity_id
_entity_poly.type
_entity_poly.pdbx_seq_one_letter_code
_entity_poly.pdbx_strand_id
1 'polypeptide(L)'
;MAFSMKISTGKNKKKPLAAPFASGTKQYGLVLPKKDAKKKSQVDKVRAQALAEDASVFDYDAVYDDMKSARETEAEKRAVKREEEKKKPKYISTLLQQAKIREVENERIRERRLLNERKADDALYGDKEKLVSASYKRKLQEMQRWDAEDARLAAVEEQEDVTKQGEHAMAGFYANLNKNIAMGGSTDNARKRKEVSTKAEPPKDQCEEAKPSKEDAIAAARARFLARKAQRKT
;
A
#
# COMPACT_ATOMS: atom_id res chain seq x y z
N MET A 1 15.60 -20.99 54.38
CA MET A 1 16.80 -21.43 53.65
C MET A 1 17.14 -20.36 52.62
N ALA A 2 18.13 -19.51 52.90
CA ALA A 2 18.54 -18.41 52.02
C ALA A 2 19.63 -18.91 51.06
N PHE A 3 19.35 -18.91 49.76
CA PHE A 3 20.33 -19.26 48.72
C PHE A 3 21.16 -18.03 48.36
N SER A 4 22.40 -17.97 48.85
CA SER A 4 23.38 -16.97 48.43
C SER A 4 24.04 -17.40 47.12
N MET A 5 23.69 -16.77 45.99
CA MET A 5 24.43 -16.93 44.74
C MET A 5 25.69 -16.04 44.78
N LYS A 6 26.86 -16.67 44.92
CA LYS A 6 28.17 -16.02 44.76
C LYS A 6 28.39 -15.72 43.27
N ILE A 7 28.31 -14.44 42.90
CA ILE A 7 28.69 -13.96 41.57
C ILE A 7 30.22 -14.02 41.48
N SER A 8 30.73 -14.82 40.55
CA SER A 8 32.15 -14.89 40.21
C SER A 8 32.60 -13.55 39.61
N THR A 9 33.46 -12.83 40.32
CA THR A 9 34.15 -11.64 39.78
C THR A 9 35.21 -12.11 38.79
N GLY A 10 34.87 -12.07 37.50
CA GLY A 10 35.82 -12.30 36.42
C GLY A 10 37.03 -11.38 36.55
N LYS A 11 38.23 -11.97 36.56
CA LYS A 11 39.50 -11.22 36.59
C LYS A 11 39.58 -10.33 35.36
N ASN A 12 39.42 -9.02 35.56
CA ASN A 12 39.74 -7.99 34.58
C ASN A 12 41.24 -8.09 34.21
N LYS A 13 41.56 -8.78 33.11
CA LYS A 13 42.88 -8.69 32.49
C LYS A 13 42.99 -7.33 31.81
N LYS A 14 43.37 -6.30 32.56
CA LYS A 14 43.89 -5.06 31.99
C LYS A 14 45.16 -5.43 31.24
N LYS A 15 45.13 -5.39 29.91
CA LYS A 15 46.35 -5.47 29.09
C LYS A 15 47.21 -4.27 29.49
N PRO A 16 48.50 -4.44 29.83
CA PRO A 16 49.36 -3.29 30.07
C PRO A 16 49.44 -2.49 28.77
N LEU A 17 49.18 -1.18 28.89
CA LEU A 17 49.49 -0.20 27.86
C LEU A 17 50.99 -0.34 27.56
N ALA A 18 51.30 -0.71 26.33
CA ALA A 18 52.67 -0.82 25.86
C ALA A 18 53.41 0.50 26.12
N ALA A 19 54.60 0.42 26.71
CA ALA A 19 55.52 1.55 26.82
C ALA A 19 55.77 2.15 25.43
N PRO A 20 55.97 3.48 25.29
CA PRO A 20 56.40 4.06 24.03
C PRO A 20 57.73 3.42 23.67
N PHE A 21 57.76 2.69 22.55
CA PHE A 21 58.97 2.10 22.02
C PHE A 21 59.97 3.25 21.82
N ALA A 22 61.04 3.25 22.62
CA ALA A 22 62.11 4.22 22.49
C ALA A 22 62.60 4.20 21.04
N SER A 23 62.52 5.35 20.36
CA SER A 23 62.97 5.53 18.99
C SER A 23 64.49 5.48 18.92
N GLY A 24 65.04 4.27 19.07
CA GLY A 24 66.40 3.97 18.67
C GLY A 24 66.46 4.07 17.15
N THR A 25 67.17 5.09 16.66
CA THR A 25 67.60 5.20 15.26
C THR A 25 68.49 4.01 14.91
N LYS A 26 67.88 2.86 14.62
CA LYS A 26 68.48 1.84 13.78
C LYS A 26 67.97 2.11 12.37
N GLN A 27 68.79 2.80 11.59
CA GLN A 27 68.66 2.85 10.15
C GLN A 27 68.90 1.44 9.61
N TYR A 28 67.88 0.60 9.68
CA TYR A 28 67.79 -0.57 8.82
C TYR A 28 67.52 -0.01 7.44
N GLY A 29 68.57 0.13 6.64
CA GLY A 29 68.48 0.41 5.23
C GLY A 29 67.72 -0.71 4.54
N LEU A 30 66.39 -0.65 4.58
CA LEU A 30 65.53 -1.38 3.67
C LEU A 30 65.72 -0.70 2.31
N VAL A 31 66.79 -1.09 1.61
CA VAL A 31 66.95 -0.76 0.20
C VAL A 31 65.87 -1.55 -0.53
N LEU A 32 64.67 -0.95 -0.59
CA LEU A 32 63.58 -1.41 -1.43
C LEU A 32 64.15 -1.50 -2.85
N PRO A 33 64.16 -2.69 -3.49
CA PRO A 33 64.69 -2.83 -4.83
C PRO A 33 63.91 -1.89 -5.76
N LYS A 34 64.60 -1.03 -6.51
CA LYS A 34 64.03 -0.08 -7.49
C LYS A 34 63.35 -0.75 -8.71
N LYS A 35 62.84 -1.99 -8.56
CA LYS A 35 62.10 -2.72 -9.60
C LYS A 35 60.64 -2.25 -9.72
N ASP A 36 60.16 -1.45 -8.78
CA ASP A 36 58.77 -0.97 -8.73
C ASP A 36 58.54 0.36 -9.46
N ALA A 37 59.57 1.02 -9.99
CA ALA A 37 59.41 2.31 -10.67
C ALA A 37 58.46 2.23 -11.88
N LYS A 38 58.53 1.14 -12.66
CA LYS A 38 57.60 0.89 -13.79
C LYS A 38 56.18 0.53 -13.33
N LYS A 39 56.03 -0.12 -12.17
CA LYS A 39 54.71 -0.46 -11.60
C LYS A 39 54.05 0.77 -11.00
N LYS A 40 54.81 1.61 -10.30
CA LYS A 40 54.38 2.92 -9.78
C LYS A 40 53.88 3.82 -10.90
N SER A 41 54.62 3.92 -12.02
CA SER A 41 54.17 4.74 -13.15
C SER A 41 52.87 4.25 -13.80
N GLN A 42 52.62 2.94 -13.82
CA GLN A 42 51.35 2.40 -14.30
C GLN A 42 50.20 2.70 -13.33
N VAL A 43 50.44 2.58 -12.02
CA VAL A 43 49.45 2.91 -10.98
C VAL A 43 49.11 4.40 -11.01
N ASP A 44 50.10 5.27 -11.19
CA ASP A 44 49.88 6.72 -11.27
C ASP A 44 49.05 7.10 -12.51
N LYS A 45 49.28 6.44 -13.65
CA LYS A 45 48.46 6.62 -14.86
C LYS A 45 47.01 6.20 -14.64
N VAL A 46 46.79 5.03 -14.04
CA VAL A 46 45.43 4.53 -13.75
C VAL A 46 44.73 5.42 -12.73
N ARG A 47 45.44 5.91 -11.71
CA ARG A 47 44.90 6.86 -10.74
C ARG A 47 44.53 8.19 -11.39
N ALA A 48 45.38 8.72 -12.28
CA ALA A 48 45.10 9.96 -13.00
C ALA A 48 43.90 9.81 -13.96
N GLN A 49 43.76 8.66 -14.61
CA GLN A 49 42.59 8.33 -15.43
C GLN A 49 41.31 8.28 -14.59
N ALA A 50 41.35 7.58 -13.44
CA ALA A 50 40.21 7.49 -12.54
C ALA A 50 39.78 8.86 -11.98
N LEU A 51 40.73 9.73 -11.62
CA LEU A 51 40.46 11.10 -11.18
C LEU A 51 39.94 12.02 -12.30
N ALA A 52 40.31 11.75 -13.56
CA ALA A 52 39.82 12.49 -14.72
C ALA A 52 38.39 12.09 -15.12
N GLU A 53 38.03 10.84 -14.88
CA GLU A 53 36.65 10.34 -15.06
C GLU A 53 35.73 10.87 -13.96
N ASP A 54 36.16 10.76 -12.69
CA ASP A 54 35.40 11.26 -11.54
C ASP A 54 36.33 11.61 -10.36
N ALA A 55 36.26 12.87 -9.92
CA ALA A 55 37.05 13.38 -8.81
C ALA A 55 36.65 12.76 -7.45
N SER A 56 35.45 12.20 -7.33
CA SER A 56 34.92 11.59 -6.09
C SER A 56 35.24 10.10 -5.93
N VAL A 57 35.95 9.47 -6.88
CA VAL A 57 36.22 8.01 -6.90
C VAL A 57 36.84 7.46 -5.61
N PHE A 58 37.60 8.27 -4.87
CA PHE A 58 38.26 7.88 -3.64
C PHE A 58 37.61 8.48 -2.38
N ASP A 59 36.47 9.15 -2.52
CA ASP A 59 35.72 9.75 -1.41
C ASP A 59 34.81 8.72 -0.73
N TYR A 60 35.43 7.82 0.02
CA TYR A 60 34.72 6.76 0.73
C TYR A 60 33.90 7.28 1.92
N ASP A 61 34.28 8.42 2.49
CA ASP A 61 33.62 8.98 3.69
C ASP A 61 32.24 9.53 3.33
N ALA A 62 32.13 10.26 2.21
CA ALA A 62 30.85 10.78 1.72
C ALA A 62 29.80 9.68 1.49
N VAL A 63 30.18 8.57 0.84
CA VAL A 63 29.27 7.42 0.63
C VAL A 63 28.86 6.79 1.95
N TYR A 64 29.78 6.70 2.91
CA TYR A 64 29.47 6.15 4.22
C TYR A 64 28.53 7.05 5.02
N ASP A 65 28.75 8.35 5.01
CA ASP A 65 27.89 9.36 5.64
C ASP A 65 26.49 9.37 5.02
N ASP A 66 26.37 9.23 3.70
CA ASP A 66 25.09 9.08 3.01
C ASP A 66 24.36 7.79 3.42
N MET A 67 25.08 6.66 3.47
CA MET A 67 24.50 5.39 3.91
C MET A 67 24.07 5.44 5.38
N LYS A 68 24.86 6.10 6.23
CA LYS A 68 24.60 6.22 7.65
C LYS A 68 23.43 7.15 7.92
N SER A 69 23.40 8.32 7.29
CA SER A 69 22.28 9.28 7.39
C SER A 69 20.98 8.68 6.83
N ALA A 70 21.03 7.95 5.71
CA ALA A 70 19.87 7.22 5.21
C ALA A 70 19.36 6.16 6.20
N ARG A 71 20.27 5.42 6.87
CA ARG A 71 19.88 4.45 7.90
C ARG A 71 19.30 5.12 9.14
N GLU A 72 19.88 6.23 9.59
CA GLU A 72 19.43 6.99 10.75
C GLU A 72 18.04 7.60 10.49
N THR A 73 17.83 8.25 9.34
CA THR A 73 16.51 8.79 8.97
C THR A 73 15.44 7.71 8.85
N GLU A 74 15.76 6.54 8.28
CA GLU A 74 14.83 5.40 8.25
C GLU A 74 14.55 4.84 9.66
N ALA A 75 15.56 4.82 10.55
CA ALA A 75 15.39 4.40 11.93
C ALA A 75 14.49 5.39 12.71
N GLU A 76 14.68 6.69 12.52
CA GLU A 76 13.85 7.75 13.11
C GLU A 76 12.40 7.65 12.61
N LYS A 77 12.18 7.52 11.30
CA LYS A 77 10.84 7.31 10.72
C LYS A 77 10.17 6.08 11.32
N ARG A 78 10.90 4.98 11.52
CA ARG A 78 10.38 3.76 12.16
C ARG A 78 10.07 3.97 13.64
N ALA A 79 10.90 4.73 14.36
CA ALA A 79 10.66 5.07 15.75
C ALA A 79 9.40 5.93 15.92
N VAL A 80 9.22 6.95 15.07
CA VAL A 80 8.01 7.79 15.04
C VAL A 80 6.77 6.95 14.75
N LYS A 81 6.80 6.10 13.72
CA LYS A 81 5.69 5.19 13.42
C LYS A 81 5.35 4.26 14.58
N ARG A 82 6.35 3.70 15.27
CA ARG A 82 6.15 2.84 16.43
C ARG A 82 5.53 3.60 17.61
N GLU A 83 5.94 4.84 17.85
CA GLU A 83 5.31 5.71 18.86
C GLU A 83 3.86 6.05 18.51
N GLU A 84 3.56 6.32 17.23
CA GLU A 84 2.19 6.51 16.76
C GLU A 84 1.33 5.25 16.89
N GLU A 85 1.88 4.07 16.63
CA GLU A 85 1.21 2.79 16.81
C GLU A 85 0.87 2.53 18.29
N LYS A 86 1.77 2.87 19.23
CA LYS A 86 1.50 2.76 20.67
C LYS A 86 0.39 3.70 21.14
N LYS A 87 0.26 4.88 20.52
CA LYS A 87 -0.80 5.86 20.84
C LYS A 87 -2.17 5.41 20.36
N LYS A 88 -2.24 4.58 19.30
CA LYS A 88 -3.50 4.09 18.77
C LYS A 88 -4.04 2.94 19.63
N PRO A 89 -5.35 2.88 19.91
CA PRO A 89 -5.91 1.74 20.64
C PRO A 89 -5.78 0.46 19.82
N LYS A 90 -5.34 -0.63 20.46
CA LYS A 90 -5.07 -1.92 19.79
C LYS A 90 -6.27 -2.51 19.04
N TYR A 91 -7.49 -2.24 19.50
CA TYR A 91 -8.71 -2.92 19.01
C TYR A 91 -9.76 -1.99 18.39
N ILE A 92 -9.57 -0.67 18.38
CA ILE A 92 -10.63 0.24 17.92
C ILE A 92 -10.93 0.05 16.43
N SER A 93 -9.90 -0.19 15.62
CA SER A 93 -10.05 -0.43 14.18
C SER A 93 -10.86 -1.69 13.91
N THR A 94 -10.55 -2.79 14.60
CA THR A 94 -11.26 -4.06 14.46
C THR A 94 -12.71 -3.95 14.93
N LEU A 95 -12.98 -3.21 16.01
CA LEU A 95 -14.34 -2.99 16.50
C LEU A 95 -15.16 -2.18 15.49
N LEU A 96 -14.57 -1.12 14.92
CA LEU A 96 -15.22 -0.31 13.88
C LEU A 96 -15.47 -1.11 12.60
N GLN A 97 -14.55 -1.98 12.20
CA GLN A 97 -14.74 -2.90 11.06
C GLN A 97 -15.88 -3.88 11.33
N GLN A 98 -15.92 -4.50 12.51
CA GLN A 98 -16.99 -5.41 12.90
C GLN A 98 -18.35 -4.71 12.99
N ALA A 99 -18.40 -3.48 13.50
CA ALA A 99 -19.63 -2.69 13.53
C ALA A 99 -20.19 -2.48 12.11
N LYS A 100 -19.33 -2.10 11.16
CA LYS A 100 -19.72 -1.95 9.74
C LYS A 100 -20.23 -3.27 9.13
N ILE A 101 -19.55 -4.38 9.43
CA ILE A 101 -20.00 -5.71 8.96
C ILE A 101 -21.41 -6.02 9.50
N ARG A 102 -21.65 -5.78 10.79
CA ARG A 102 -22.96 -5.97 11.41
C ARG A 102 -24.02 -5.04 10.84
N GLU A 103 -23.67 -3.81 10.50
CA GLU A 103 -24.59 -2.87 9.84
C GLU A 103 -25.07 -3.45 8.50
N VAL A 104 -24.15 -3.92 7.67
CA VAL A 104 -24.46 -4.58 6.38
C VAL A 104 -25.29 -5.84 6.59
N GLU A 105 -24.95 -6.69 7.56
CA GLU A 105 -25.72 -7.90 7.88
C GLU A 105 -27.15 -7.56 8.33
N ASN A 106 -27.31 -6.55 9.20
CA ASN A 106 -28.61 -6.10 9.67
C ASN A 106 -29.46 -5.54 8.52
N GLU A 107 -28.86 -4.81 7.58
CA GLU A 107 -29.54 -4.33 6.38
C GLU A 107 -30.03 -5.51 5.52
N ARG A 108 -29.17 -6.50 5.25
CA ARG A 108 -29.56 -7.73 4.55
C ARG A 108 -30.72 -8.46 5.23
N ILE A 109 -30.73 -8.53 6.56
CA ILE A 109 -31.82 -9.14 7.33
C ILE A 109 -33.12 -8.35 7.14
N ARG A 110 -33.08 -7.01 7.25
CA ARG A 110 -34.25 -6.16 7.03
C ARG A 110 -34.80 -6.31 5.61
N GLU A 111 -33.93 -6.39 4.62
CA GLU A 111 -34.33 -6.56 3.22
C GLU A 111 -34.97 -7.93 2.97
N ARG A 112 -34.41 -9.02 3.51
CA ARG A 112 -35.03 -10.34 3.46
C ARG A 112 -36.40 -10.35 4.12
N ARG A 113 -36.54 -9.69 5.27
CA ARG A 113 -37.83 -9.54 5.95
C ARG A 113 -38.83 -8.79 5.07
N LEU A 114 -38.42 -7.68 4.46
CA LEU A 114 -39.26 -6.89 3.57
C LEU A 114 -39.67 -7.68 2.31
N LEU A 115 -38.78 -8.50 1.76
CA LEU A 115 -39.11 -9.40 0.65
C LEU A 115 -40.14 -10.45 1.04
N ASN A 116 -40.06 -11.00 2.26
CA ASN A 116 -41.05 -11.94 2.76
C ASN A 116 -42.41 -11.27 2.99
N GLU A 117 -42.42 -10.05 3.54
CA GLU A 117 -43.65 -9.24 3.68
C GLU A 117 -44.28 -8.96 2.31
N ARG A 118 -43.49 -8.59 1.30
CA ARG A 118 -43.97 -8.41 -0.08
C ARG A 118 -44.53 -9.68 -0.69
N LYS A 119 -43.90 -10.84 -0.47
CA LYS A 119 -44.43 -12.12 -0.96
C LYS A 119 -45.78 -12.46 -0.33
N ALA A 120 -45.96 -12.13 0.94
CA ALA A 120 -47.25 -12.31 1.63
C ALA A 120 -48.32 -11.36 1.07
N ASP A 121 -47.99 -10.09 0.84
CA ASP A 121 -48.89 -9.12 0.22
C ASP A 121 -49.24 -9.50 -1.22
N ASP A 122 -48.26 -9.97 -1.99
CA ASP A 122 -48.43 -10.44 -3.36
C ASP A 122 -49.33 -11.68 -3.44
N ALA A 123 -49.32 -12.54 -2.42
CA ALA A 123 -50.22 -13.69 -2.35
C ALA A 123 -51.69 -13.27 -2.11
N LEU A 124 -51.91 -12.12 -1.45
CA LEU A 124 -53.25 -11.59 -1.15
C LEU A 124 -53.77 -10.62 -2.21
N TYR A 125 -52.87 -9.93 -2.91
CA TYR A 125 -53.21 -8.82 -3.82
C TYR A 125 -52.53 -8.92 -5.19
N GLY A 126 -52.03 -10.09 -5.56
CA GLY A 126 -51.30 -10.33 -6.81
C GLY A 126 -52.09 -10.00 -8.06
N ASP A 127 -53.42 -10.09 -8.01
CA ASP A 127 -54.33 -9.78 -9.12
C ASP A 127 -54.53 -8.27 -9.34
N LYS A 128 -54.03 -7.41 -8.44
CA LYS A 128 -54.14 -5.95 -8.54
C LYS A 128 -52.92 -5.35 -9.24
N GLU A 129 -53.12 -4.20 -9.88
CA GLU A 129 -52.06 -3.47 -10.56
C GLU A 129 -50.97 -2.99 -9.58
N LYS A 130 -49.70 -3.35 -9.86
CA LYS A 130 -48.55 -2.92 -9.06
C LYS A 130 -47.94 -1.65 -9.65
N LEU A 131 -48.27 -0.49 -9.07
CA LEU A 131 -47.69 0.78 -9.49
C LEU A 131 -46.38 1.04 -8.77
N VAL A 132 -45.28 1.07 -9.53
CA VAL A 132 -43.93 1.22 -8.99
C VAL A 132 -43.32 2.57 -9.39
N SER A 133 -43.00 3.41 -8.41
CA SER A 133 -42.33 4.69 -8.60
C SER A 133 -40.92 4.55 -9.20
N ALA A 134 -40.48 5.52 -10.00
CA ALA A 134 -39.16 5.50 -10.65
C ALA A 134 -37.99 5.35 -9.65
N SER A 135 -38.10 5.97 -8.47
CA SER A 135 -37.13 5.84 -7.37
C SER A 135 -36.97 4.41 -6.87
N TYR A 136 -38.08 3.68 -6.78
CA TYR A 136 -38.07 2.29 -6.33
C TYR A 136 -37.51 1.34 -7.40
N LYS A 137 -37.80 1.60 -8.68
CA LYS A 137 -37.16 0.87 -9.79
C LYS A 137 -35.64 1.02 -9.75
N ARG A 138 -35.14 2.23 -9.48
CA ARG A 138 -33.69 2.49 -9.28
C ARG A 138 -33.13 1.69 -8.09
N LYS A 139 -33.82 1.68 -6.95
CA LYS A 139 -33.41 0.89 -5.77
C LYS A 139 -33.36 -0.62 -6.08
N LEU A 140 -34.31 -1.16 -6.85
CA LEU A 140 -34.30 -2.57 -7.26
C LEU A 140 -33.09 -2.90 -8.15
N GLN A 141 -32.76 -2.02 -9.10
CA GLN A 141 -31.59 -2.20 -9.96
C GLN A 141 -30.29 -2.14 -9.18
N GLU A 142 -30.19 -1.21 -8.22
CA GLU A 142 -29.02 -1.11 -7.33
C GLU A 142 -28.85 -2.38 -6.50
N MET A 143 -29.93 -2.86 -5.87
CA MET A 143 -29.93 -4.10 -5.09
C MET A 143 -29.54 -5.32 -5.95
N GLN A 144 -30.08 -5.43 -7.17
CA GLN A 144 -29.68 -6.49 -8.12
C GLN A 144 -28.21 -6.42 -8.52
N ARG A 145 -27.64 -5.21 -8.65
CA ARG A 145 -26.21 -5.03 -8.94
C ARG A 145 -25.35 -5.49 -7.77
N TRP A 146 -25.73 -5.15 -6.54
CA TRP A 146 -25.05 -5.61 -5.33
C TRP A 146 -25.09 -7.14 -5.20
N ASP A 147 -26.27 -7.75 -5.38
CA ASP A 147 -26.44 -9.20 -5.35
C ASP A 147 -25.60 -9.91 -6.44
N ALA A 148 -25.52 -9.33 -7.64
CA ALA A 148 -24.72 -9.88 -8.74
C ALA A 148 -23.21 -9.78 -8.47
N GLU A 149 -22.74 -8.68 -7.88
CA GLU A 149 -21.31 -8.53 -7.53
C GLU A 149 -20.95 -9.46 -6.36
N ASP A 150 -21.79 -9.58 -5.33
CA ASP A 150 -21.61 -10.53 -4.23
C ASP A 150 -21.59 -11.98 -4.76
N ALA A 151 -22.49 -12.33 -5.68
CA ALA A 151 -22.52 -13.65 -6.32
C ALA A 151 -21.28 -13.90 -7.18
N ARG A 152 -20.77 -12.88 -7.88
CA ARG A 152 -19.53 -12.97 -8.66
C ARG A 152 -18.32 -13.21 -7.75
N LEU A 153 -18.21 -12.45 -6.67
CA LEU A 153 -17.12 -12.61 -5.69
C LEU A 153 -17.18 -13.97 -5.02
N ALA A 154 -18.37 -14.42 -4.62
CA ALA A 154 -18.57 -15.75 -4.07
C ALA A 154 -18.18 -16.86 -5.07
N ALA A 155 -18.52 -16.70 -6.35
CA ALA A 155 -18.12 -17.66 -7.38
C ALA A 155 -16.60 -17.71 -7.61
N VAL A 156 -15.92 -16.57 -7.51
CA VAL A 156 -14.45 -16.51 -7.59
C VAL A 156 -13.82 -17.15 -6.35
N GLU A 157 -14.32 -16.83 -5.15
CA GLU A 157 -13.84 -17.43 -3.91
C GLU A 157 -14.07 -18.95 -3.89
N GLU A 158 -15.22 -19.41 -4.35
CA GLU A 158 -15.54 -20.84 -4.52
C GLU A 158 -14.54 -21.54 -5.44
N GLN A 159 -14.16 -20.88 -6.54
CA GLN A 159 -13.17 -21.39 -7.47
C GLN A 159 -11.76 -21.36 -6.88
N GLU A 160 -11.42 -20.36 -6.07
CA GLU A 160 -10.10 -20.23 -5.45
C GLU A 160 -9.95 -21.02 -4.14
N ASP A 161 -11.05 -21.60 -3.63
CA ASP A 161 -11.07 -22.39 -2.41
C ASP A 161 -10.33 -23.73 -2.61
N VAL A 162 -9.16 -23.81 -1.99
CA VAL A 162 -8.27 -24.97 -1.97
C VAL A 162 -8.97 -26.23 -1.45
N THR A 163 -9.96 -26.12 -0.56
CA THR A 163 -10.69 -27.27 -0.01
C THR A 163 -11.63 -27.92 -1.03
N LYS A 164 -12.08 -27.16 -2.03
CA LYS A 164 -13.05 -27.60 -3.05
C LYS A 164 -12.37 -28.04 -4.35
N GLN A 165 -11.16 -27.54 -4.58
CA GLN A 165 -10.35 -27.77 -5.77
C GLN A 165 -9.72 -29.19 -5.88
N GLY A 166 -9.73 -29.99 -4.81
CA GLY A 166 -9.25 -31.39 -4.84
C GLY A 166 -7.83 -31.53 -5.40
N GLU A 167 -7.66 -32.35 -6.45
CA GLU A 167 -6.37 -32.58 -7.11
C GLU A 167 -5.76 -31.31 -7.75
N HIS A 168 -6.59 -30.33 -8.15
CA HIS A 168 -6.15 -29.07 -8.74
C HIS A 168 -5.75 -28.01 -7.69
N ALA A 169 -6.00 -28.27 -6.40
CA ALA A 169 -5.74 -27.35 -5.31
C ALA A 169 -4.26 -26.94 -5.22
N MET A 170 -3.35 -27.90 -5.43
CA MET A 170 -1.90 -27.63 -5.43
C MET A 170 -1.47 -26.81 -6.65
N ALA A 171 -2.02 -27.11 -7.82
CA ALA A 171 -1.72 -26.36 -9.05
C ALA A 171 -2.19 -24.89 -8.96
N GLY A 172 -3.39 -24.65 -8.41
CA GLY A 172 -3.90 -23.31 -8.14
C GLY A 172 -3.05 -22.54 -7.13
N PHE A 173 -2.59 -23.21 -6.07
CA PHE A 173 -1.67 -22.64 -5.08
C PHE A 173 -0.35 -22.18 -5.71
N TYR A 174 0.31 -23.02 -6.51
CA TYR A 174 1.58 -22.64 -7.18
C TYR A 174 1.40 -21.54 -8.23
N ALA A 175 0.27 -21.54 -8.94
CA ALA A 175 -0.07 -20.45 -9.87
C ALA A 175 -0.28 -19.11 -9.14
N ASN A 176 -0.81 -19.13 -7.91
CA ASN A 176 -0.98 -17.94 -7.08
C ASN A 176 0.32 -17.49 -6.39
N LEU A 177 1.21 -18.42 -6.04
CA LEU A 177 2.50 -18.11 -5.43
C LEU A 177 3.37 -17.24 -6.35
N ASN A 178 3.39 -17.56 -7.65
CA ASN A 178 4.12 -16.81 -8.67
C ASN A 178 3.52 -15.43 -8.98
N LYS A 179 2.26 -15.19 -8.61
CA LYS A 179 1.57 -13.89 -8.75
C LYS A 179 1.80 -12.99 -7.54
N ASN A 180 2.09 -13.56 -6.36
CA ASN A 180 2.33 -12.82 -5.14
C ASN A 180 3.76 -12.27 -5.07
N ILE A 181 3.88 -10.94 -5.10
CA ILE A 181 5.17 -10.22 -5.05
C ILE A 181 5.93 -10.54 -3.74
N ALA A 182 5.21 -10.73 -2.63
CA ALA A 182 5.80 -11.04 -1.33
C ALA A 182 6.48 -12.43 -1.26
N MET A 183 6.11 -13.36 -2.16
CA MET A 183 6.64 -14.72 -2.21
C MET A 183 7.55 -14.97 -3.43
N GLY A 184 8.07 -13.91 -4.06
CA GLY A 184 9.01 -14.03 -5.19
C GLY A 184 8.37 -13.90 -6.57
N GLY A 185 7.10 -13.48 -6.66
CA GLY A 185 6.46 -13.18 -7.94
C GLY A 185 7.09 -11.99 -8.67
N SER A 186 7.12 -12.03 -10.01
CA SER A 186 7.75 -10.99 -10.84
C SER A 186 7.08 -9.62 -10.67
N THR A 187 7.89 -8.57 -10.48
CA THR A 187 7.43 -7.17 -10.32
C THR A 187 6.84 -6.58 -11.61
N ASP A 188 7.08 -7.20 -12.76
CA ASP A 188 6.57 -6.73 -14.05
C ASP A 188 5.05 -6.91 -14.18
N ASN A 189 4.52 -8.00 -13.62
CA ASN A 189 3.08 -8.26 -13.56
C ASN A 189 2.35 -7.29 -12.62
N ALA A 190 3.01 -6.88 -11.54
CA ALA A 190 2.48 -5.91 -10.58
C ALA A 190 2.39 -4.50 -11.16
N ARG A 191 3.41 -4.09 -11.95
CA ARG A 191 3.42 -2.81 -12.68
C ARG A 191 2.31 -2.76 -13.74
N LYS A 192 2.15 -3.83 -14.54
CA LYS A 192 1.02 -3.95 -15.50
C LYS A 192 -0.34 -3.83 -14.82
N ARG A 193 -0.57 -4.48 -13.67
CA ARG A 193 -1.85 -4.38 -12.95
C ARG A 193 -2.11 -2.97 -12.41
N LYS A 194 -1.07 -2.26 -11.95
CA LYS A 194 -1.18 -0.85 -11.54
C LYS A 194 -1.53 0.06 -12.72
N GLU A 195 -0.88 -0.13 -13.87
CA GLU A 195 -1.16 0.64 -15.08
C GLU A 195 -2.59 0.41 -15.61
N VAL A 196 -3.11 -0.82 -15.52
CA VAL A 196 -4.50 -1.16 -15.85
C VAL A 196 -5.48 -0.54 -14.85
N SER A 197 -5.16 -0.51 -13.55
CA SER A 197 -6.01 0.18 -12.56
C SER A 197 -5.97 1.70 -12.66
N THR A 198 -4.90 2.30 -13.19
CA THR A 198 -4.84 3.75 -13.43
C THR A 198 -5.46 4.16 -14.76
N LYS A 199 -5.64 3.23 -15.70
CA LYS A 199 -6.39 3.43 -16.95
C LYS A 199 -7.86 3.02 -16.84
N ALA A 200 -8.22 2.22 -15.84
CA ALA A 200 -9.60 2.01 -15.44
C ALA A 200 -10.07 3.23 -14.63
N GLU A 201 -10.54 4.26 -15.34
CA GLU A 201 -11.43 5.24 -14.73
C GLU A 201 -12.57 4.50 -14.01
N PRO A 202 -13.05 5.00 -12.85
CA PRO A 202 -14.27 4.46 -12.24
C PRO A 202 -15.37 4.45 -13.30
N PRO A 203 -16.24 3.43 -13.36
CA PRO A 203 -17.31 3.37 -14.35
C PRO A 203 -18.10 4.67 -14.24
N LYS A 204 -18.02 5.50 -15.27
CA LYS A 204 -18.87 6.69 -15.42
C LYS A 204 -20.29 6.15 -15.45
N ASP A 205 -21.05 6.41 -14.40
CA ASP A 205 -22.49 6.25 -14.39
C ASP A 205 -23.05 6.90 -15.66
N GLN A 206 -23.44 6.08 -16.62
CA GLN A 206 -24.34 6.52 -17.69
C GLN A 206 -25.75 6.55 -17.12
N CYS A 207 -25.98 7.51 -16.23
CA CYS A 207 -27.26 8.18 -16.13
C CYS A 207 -27.13 9.39 -17.05
N GLU A 208 -27.68 9.31 -18.28
CA GLU A 208 -27.89 10.51 -19.08
C GLU A 208 -28.91 11.40 -18.39
N GLU A 209 -28.44 12.26 -17.49
CA GLU A 209 -29.06 13.57 -17.35
C GLU A 209 -28.28 14.51 -18.27
N ALA A 210 -28.90 14.84 -19.40
CA ALA A 210 -28.39 15.83 -20.33
C ALA A 210 -28.08 17.12 -19.55
N LYS A 211 -26.79 17.45 -19.43
CA LYS A 211 -26.38 18.75 -18.92
C LYS A 211 -26.98 19.79 -19.86
N PRO A 212 -27.77 20.76 -19.35
CA PRO A 212 -28.35 21.79 -20.22
C PRO A 212 -27.21 22.45 -20.98
N SER A 213 -27.37 22.56 -22.29
CA SER A 213 -26.37 23.22 -23.12
C SER A 213 -26.17 24.64 -22.59
N LYS A 214 -25.02 25.27 -22.86
CA LYS A 214 -24.77 26.65 -22.42
C LYS A 214 -25.90 27.60 -22.88
N GLU A 215 -26.52 27.29 -24.01
CA GLU A 215 -27.65 28.02 -24.57
C GLU A 215 -28.93 27.85 -23.72
N ASP A 216 -29.23 26.63 -23.26
CA ASP A 216 -30.38 26.36 -22.38
C ASP A 216 -30.24 27.04 -21.02
N ALA A 217 -29.03 27.09 -20.48
CA ALA A 217 -28.75 27.82 -19.23
C ALA A 217 -28.95 29.33 -19.39
N ILE A 218 -28.53 29.90 -20.53
CA ILE A 218 -28.73 31.31 -20.86
C ILE A 218 -30.23 31.61 -21.07
N ALA A 219 -30.96 30.72 -21.74
CA ALA A 219 -32.40 30.85 -21.95
C ALA A 219 -33.17 30.81 -20.62
N ALA A 220 -32.83 29.87 -19.72
CA ALA A 220 -33.44 29.76 -18.40
C ALA A 220 -33.16 31.01 -17.53
N ALA A 221 -31.93 31.56 -17.59
CA ALA A 221 -31.58 32.78 -16.88
C ALA A 221 -32.37 34.00 -17.40
N ARG A 222 -32.53 34.13 -18.73
CA ARG A 222 -33.33 35.19 -19.35
C ARG A 222 -34.80 35.10 -18.98
N ALA A 223 -35.38 33.89 -19.01
CA ALA A 223 -36.78 33.66 -18.63
C ALA A 223 -37.03 34.05 -17.16
N ARG A 224 -36.13 33.66 -16.23
CA ARG A 224 -36.22 34.05 -14.82
C ARG A 224 -36.11 35.56 -14.63
N PHE A 225 -35.24 36.23 -15.38
CA PHE A 225 -35.10 37.68 -15.32
C PHE A 225 -36.37 38.40 -15.81
N LEU A 226 -36.97 37.94 -16.91
CA LEU A 226 -38.21 38.50 -17.45
C LEU A 226 -39.39 38.29 -16.50
N ALA A 227 -39.52 37.10 -15.89
CA ALA A 227 -40.55 36.82 -14.90
C ALA A 227 -40.42 37.75 -13.68
N ARG A 228 -39.19 37.93 -13.17
CA ARG A 228 -38.92 38.84 -12.04
C ARG A 228 -39.16 40.31 -12.40
N LYS A 229 -38.89 40.71 -13.66
CA LYS A 229 -39.19 42.05 -14.16
C LYS A 229 -40.69 42.28 -14.29
N ALA A 230 -41.45 41.28 -14.72
CA ALA A 230 -42.92 41.35 -14.80
C ALA A 230 -43.55 41.52 -13.41
N GLN A 231 -43.08 40.78 -12.41
CA GLN A 231 -43.54 40.91 -11.01
C GLN A 231 -43.14 42.23 -10.32
N ARG A 232 -42.18 42.97 -10.87
CA ARG A 232 -41.80 44.30 -10.38
C ARG A 232 -42.55 45.44 -11.06
N LYS A 233 -43.29 45.14 -12.14
CA LYS A 233 -44.02 46.13 -12.95
C LYS A 233 -45.53 46.10 -12.68
N THR A 234 -45.98 45.15 -11.86
CA THR A 234 -47.28 45.09 -11.18
C THR A 234 -47.12 45.64 -9.77
#